data_AF-A0A351MND3-F1
#
_entry.id   AF-A0A351MND3-F1
#
_cell.length_a   1.000
_cell.length_b   1.000
_cell.length_c   1.000
_cell.angle_alpha   90.00
_cell.angle_beta   90.00
_cell.angle_gamma   90.00
#
_symmetry.space_group_name_H-M   'P 1'
#
loop_
_entity.id
_entity.type
_entity.pdbx_description
1 polymer ?
#
loop_
_entity_poly.entity_id
_entity_poly.type
_entity_poly.pdbx_seq_one_letter_code
_entity_poly.pdbx_strand_id
1 'polypeptide(L)'
;LGAVDDGQGGLVLATASLGRVLRVGLAEGQAGEYLSDVHDAGMIARWGQLRWRQEVDGRSVIGIETRTGNTIDPDAAWSEWSPLAVRPEGSPIASPPARYIQFRARFLGQPEDTLRLDRVDVQYRTVNRAPQISYAEPVAGSIQRGKVTLKWKATDPDEDEPTYEVFYAPAGTTEWTKIEAAKDEVAKTEAKPAEDAADGEGAADETTDDAADEEPAGEAETQARALADAYAAAAAGRPGAVGLAWLRLQADEGLDPVDEAAAAAEAAADIAAAAAEVEAAADVSTTLTVTTELTEQELAWDTKDVPDGWYQIRVVASDARRNPDDPRSAEVVSKPFRLDNTAPVGPVLDAGLPASFVFTDATSWITSAEYRWGDGRWIGWLPVDGLCDQASEEFATPERPVEVEADAVFAYRVRDAAGNLLSGQWPPAEPGAEDKE
;
A
#
# COMPACT_ATOMS: atom_id res chain seq x y z
N LEU A 1 -38.10 11.70 41.09
CA LEU A 1 -39.02 12.20 40.05
C LEU A 1 -39.84 11.00 39.61
N GLY A 2 -41.16 11.07 39.70
CA GLY A 2 -42.05 9.97 39.32
C GLY A 2 -42.83 10.35 38.06
N ALA A 3 -42.92 9.41 37.13
CA ALA A 3 -43.77 9.49 35.96
C ALA A 3 -44.79 8.37 36.04
N VAL A 4 -46.06 8.66 35.80
CA VAL A 4 -47.12 7.65 35.73
C VAL A 4 -48.02 7.94 34.54
N ASP A 5 -48.44 6.89 33.85
CA ASP A 5 -49.47 6.95 32.82
C ASP A 5 -50.80 7.40 33.46
N ASP A 6 -51.51 8.32 32.81
CA ASP A 6 -52.79 8.84 33.29
C ASP A 6 -54.01 8.03 32.84
N GLY A 7 -53.83 6.99 32.03
CA GLY A 7 -54.88 6.13 31.50
C GLY A 7 -55.79 6.81 30.47
N GLN A 8 -55.40 7.99 29.97
CA GLN A 8 -56.11 8.79 28.97
C GLN A 8 -55.16 9.31 27.87
N GLY A 9 -54.05 8.60 27.62
CA GLY A 9 -53.08 8.95 26.59
C GLY A 9 -52.13 10.09 26.97
N GLY A 10 -51.98 10.40 28.27
CA GLY A 10 -51.05 11.40 28.76
C GLY A 10 -50.11 10.85 29.84
N LEU A 11 -48.98 11.53 30.03
CA LEU A 11 -48.04 11.22 31.11
C LEU A 11 -48.17 12.28 32.21
N VAL A 12 -48.31 11.83 33.46
CA VAL A 12 -48.30 12.70 34.62
C VAL A 12 -46.91 12.70 35.24
N LEU A 13 -46.29 13.88 35.27
CA LEU A 13 -44.96 14.11 35.82
C LEU A 13 -45.03 14.88 37.14
N ALA A 14 -44.43 14.33 38.19
CA ALA A 14 -44.26 15.01 39.47
C ALA A 14 -42.89 15.70 39.53
N THR A 15 -42.88 17.03 39.62
CA THR A 15 -41.64 17.82 39.73
C THR A 15 -41.20 17.95 41.20
N ALA A 16 -39.90 17.76 41.47
CA ALA A 16 -39.39 17.68 42.83
C ALA A 16 -39.30 19.05 43.55
N SER A 17 -39.05 20.15 42.83
CA SER A 17 -38.74 21.45 43.44
C SER A 17 -39.92 22.42 43.56
N LEU A 18 -40.92 22.33 42.69
CA LEU A 18 -42.05 23.27 42.64
C LEU A 18 -43.39 22.69 43.15
N GLY A 19 -43.42 21.42 43.55
CA GLY A 19 -44.63 20.75 44.04
C GLY A 19 -45.78 20.71 43.02
N ARG A 20 -45.46 20.75 41.72
CA ARG A 20 -46.45 20.72 40.64
C ARG A 20 -46.53 19.34 40.02
N VAL A 21 -47.76 18.93 39.75
CA VAL A 21 -48.11 17.79 38.91
C VAL A 21 -48.43 18.35 37.53
N LEU A 22 -47.62 17.99 36.53
CA LEU A 22 -47.83 18.36 35.14
C LEU A 22 -48.47 17.19 34.41
N ARG A 23 -49.59 17.43 33.72
CA ARG A 23 -50.13 16.48 32.74
C ARG A 23 -49.56 16.85 31.39
N VAL A 24 -48.74 15.98 30.83
CA VAL A 24 -48.29 16.05 29.44
C VAL A 24 -49.31 15.28 28.62
N GLY A 25 -50.19 16.01 27.93
CA GLY A 25 -51.02 15.38 26.90
C GLY A 25 -50.12 15.01 25.73
N LEU A 26 -50.01 13.72 25.42
CA LEU A 26 -49.49 13.29 24.12
C LEU A 26 -50.63 13.49 23.15
N ALA A 27 -50.86 14.75 22.73
CA ALA A 27 -51.69 14.97 21.56
C ALA A 27 -51.01 14.23 20.41
N GLU A 28 -51.73 13.30 19.76
CA GLU A 28 -51.25 12.62 18.56
C GLU A 28 -50.84 13.69 17.55
N GLY A 29 -49.54 13.87 17.41
CA GLY A 29 -48.99 14.88 16.53
C GLY A 29 -49.14 14.41 15.09
N GLN A 30 -49.80 15.20 14.25
CA GLN A 30 -49.77 15.02 12.79
C GLN A 30 -48.34 15.12 12.22
N ALA A 31 -47.38 15.62 12.99
CA ALA A 31 -45.98 15.66 12.62
C ALA A 31 -45.05 15.53 13.84
N GLY A 32 -43.90 14.90 13.62
CA GLY A 32 -42.80 14.78 14.58
C GLY A 32 -41.44 15.00 13.91
N GLU A 33 -40.45 15.37 14.70
CA GLU A 33 -39.06 15.55 14.24
C GLU A 33 -38.11 14.87 15.20
N TYR A 34 -37.16 14.11 14.64
CA TYR A 34 -36.01 13.60 15.37
C TYR A 34 -34.75 14.12 14.70
N LEU A 35 -33.88 14.74 15.48
CA LEU A 35 -32.57 15.20 15.03
C LEU A 35 -31.51 14.24 15.59
N SER A 36 -30.69 13.66 14.71
CA SER A 36 -29.61 12.78 15.14
C SER A 36 -28.47 13.55 15.79
N ASP A 37 -27.61 12.84 16.51
CA ASP A 37 -26.27 13.33 16.79
C ASP A 37 -25.47 13.49 15.48
N VAL A 38 -24.39 14.27 15.55
CA VAL A 38 -23.45 14.42 14.43
C VAL A 38 -22.58 13.17 14.35
N HIS A 39 -22.55 12.54 13.18
CA HIS A 39 -21.65 11.43 12.87
C HIS A 39 -20.35 11.96 12.26
N ASP A 40 -19.22 11.54 12.80
CA ASP A 40 -17.88 11.85 12.28
C ASP A 40 -17.39 10.67 11.42
N ALA A 41 -17.18 10.91 10.12
CA ALA A 41 -16.56 9.93 9.23
C ALA A 41 -15.04 9.82 9.42
N GLY A 42 -14.46 10.58 10.35
CA GLY A 42 -13.02 10.69 10.65
C GLY A 42 -12.28 11.59 9.66
N MET A 43 -12.66 11.52 8.38
CA MET A 43 -12.11 12.29 7.27
C MET A 43 -13.23 12.77 6.35
N ILE A 44 -12.89 13.65 5.39
CA ILE A 44 -13.84 14.03 4.33
C ILE A 44 -14.29 12.76 3.60
N ALA A 45 -15.61 12.54 3.56
CA ALA A 45 -16.22 11.40 2.94
C ALA A 45 -17.16 11.82 1.81
N ARG A 46 -17.28 10.94 0.81
CA ARG A 46 -18.37 10.98 -0.17
C ARG A 46 -19.50 10.11 0.35
N TRP A 47 -20.70 10.67 0.37
CA TRP A 47 -21.90 10.01 0.87
C TRP A 47 -22.55 9.17 -0.23
N GLY A 48 -23.00 7.98 0.14
CA GLY A 48 -23.61 7.00 -0.74
C GLY A 48 -25.12 6.96 -0.56
N GLN A 49 -25.62 5.78 -0.23
CA GLN A 49 -27.05 5.56 0.02
C GLN A 49 -27.40 5.87 1.48
N LEU A 50 -28.65 6.26 1.66
CA LEU A 50 -29.36 6.34 2.92
C LEU A 50 -30.44 5.27 2.91
N ARG A 51 -30.48 4.43 3.94
CA ARG A 51 -31.52 3.44 4.17
C ARG A 51 -32.05 3.57 5.58
N TRP A 52 -33.29 3.19 5.80
CA TRP A 52 -33.80 3.11 7.16
C TRP A 52 -34.86 2.04 7.30
N ARG A 53 -34.92 1.44 8.48
CA ARG A 53 -35.95 0.49 8.87
C ARG A 53 -37.05 1.23 9.61
N GLN A 54 -38.28 1.03 9.17
CA GLN A 54 -39.45 1.68 9.74
C GLN A 54 -40.62 0.70 9.83
N GLU A 55 -41.55 1.01 10.72
CA GLU A 55 -42.89 0.45 10.77
C GLU A 55 -43.86 1.62 10.63
N VAL A 56 -44.61 1.61 9.53
CA VAL A 56 -45.52 2.69 9.17
C VAL A 56 -46.82 2.07 8.66
N ASP A 57 -47.92 2.41 9.32
CA ASP A 57 -49.26 2.02 8.93
C ASP A 57 -49.96 3.12 8.13
N GLY A 58 -51.02 2.73 7.40
CA GLY A 58 -51.92 3.69 6.76
C GLY A 58 -51.29 4.50 5.62
N ARG A 59 -51.43 5.83 5.67
CA ARG A 59 -50.88 6.77 4.66
C ARG A 59 -49.77 7.65 5.23
N SER A 60 -49.30 7.32 6.42
CA SER A 60 -48.22 8.03 7.07
C SER A 60 -46.89 7.79 6.36
N VAL A 61 -45.95 8.72 6.54
CA VAL A 61 -44.62 8.65 5.93
C VAL A 61 -43.57 9.12 6.93
N ILE A 62 -42.46 8.40 7.01
CA ILE A 62 -41.23 8.92 7.61
C ILE A 62 -40.28 9.25 6.47
N GLY A 63 -39.80 10.49 6.44
CA GLY A 63 -38.75 10.92 5.53
C GLY A 63 -37.52 11.39 6.29
N ILE A 64 -36.36 11.38 5.64
CA ILE A 64 -35.10 11.81 6.23
C ILE A 64 -34.45 12.89 5.39
N GLU A 65 -34.02 13.97 6.04
CA GLU A 65 -33.16 15.01 5.47
C GLU A 65 -31.75 14.85 6.04
N THR A 66 -30.72 15.15 5.26
CA THR A 66 -29.33 15.12 5.70
C THR A 66 -28.66 16.46 5.48
N ARG A 67 -27.66 16.79 6.30
CA ARG A 67 -26.75 17.91 6.06
C ARG A 67 -25.34 17.54 6.47
N THR A 68 -24.35 18.19 5.88
CA THR A 68 -22.94 17.82 6.06
C THR A 68 -22.08 19.05 6.32
N GLY A 69 -20.95 18.85 6.99
CA GLY A 69 -20.04 19.94 7.34
C GLY A 69 -18.64 19.46 7.71
N ASN A 70 -17.73 20.41 7.96
CA ASN A 70 -16.32 20.14 8.28
C ASN A 70 -15.93 20.53 9.71
N THR A 71 -16.91 20.87 10.54
CA THR A 71 -16.78 21.16 11.98
C THR A 71 -17.66 20.19 12.76
N ILE A 72 -17.26 19.80 13.98
CA ILE A 72 -18.03 18.84 14.78
C ILE A 72 -19.37 19.42 15.25
N ASP A 73 -19.37 20.71 15.59
CA ASP A 73 -20.57 21.45 15.96
C ASP A 73 -21.17 22.11 14.71
N PRO A 74 -22.44 21.84 14.35
CA PRO A 74 -23.08 22.46 13.20
C PRO A 74 -23.10 23.99 13.28
N ASP A 75 -22.47 24.64 12.31
CA ASP A 75 -22.37 26.09 12.18
C ASP A 75 -22.87 26.59 10.81
N ALA A 76 -22.66 27.87 10.50
CA ALA A 76 -23.10 28.47 9.25
C ALA A 76 -22.34 27.98 8.00
N ALA A 77 -21.24 27.26 8.15
CA ALA A 77 -20.48 26.67 7.05
C ALA A 77 -20.96 25.26 6.68
N TRP A 78 -21.85 24.67 7.49
CA TRP A 78 -22.54 23.43 7.13
C TRP A 78 -23.49 23.64 5.96
N SER A 79 -23.74 22.58 5.20
CA SER A 79 -24.73 22.61 4.13
C SER A 79 -26.12 22.88 4.69
N GLU A 80 -26.98 23.45 3.83
CA GLU A 80 -28.42 23.37 4.04
C GLU A 80 -28.88 21.91 4.13
N TRP A 81 -30.05 21.69 4.73
CA TRP A 81 -30.68 20.38 4.74
C TRP A 81 -31.02 19.93 3.31
N SER A 82 -30.78 18.65 3.03
CA SER A 82 -31.13 18.05 1.75
C SER A 82 -32.64 18.04 1.53
N PRO A 83 -33.10 17.85 0.29
CA PRO A 83 -34.48 17.43 0.04
C PRO A 83 -34.84 16.19 0.86
N LEU A 84 -36.12 16.08 1.24
CA LEU A 84 -36.65 14.97 2.03
C LEU A 84 -36.57 13.65 1.25
N ALA A 85 -35.73 12.73 1.70
CA ALA A 85 -35.71 11.36 1.22
C ALA A 85 -36.91 10.60 1.78
N VAL A 86 -37.65 9.89 0.92
CA VAL A 86 -38.89 9.17 1.31
C VAL A 86 -38.86 7.68 0.95
N ARG A 87 -37.78 7.18 0.35
CA ARG A 87 -37.62 5.76 -0.01
C ARG A 87 -36.71 5.04 1.01
N PRO A 88 -37.28 4.25 1.94
CA PRO A 88 -36.53 3.62 3.02
C PRO A 88 -35.53 2.56 2.56
N GLU A 89 -35.79 1.90 1.43
CA GLU A 89 -34.92 0.85 0.87
C GLU A 89 -33.64 1.40 0.24
N GLY A 90 -33.60 2.71 -0.04
CA GLY A 90 -32.44 3.37 -0.63
C GLY A 90 -32.77 4.73 -1.24
N SER A 91 -32.13 5.76 -0.73
CA SER A 91 -32.13 7.11 -1.30
C SER A 91 -30.70 7.64 -1.37
N PRO A 92 -30.21 8.18 -2.51
CA PRO A 92 -28.89 8.77 -2.56
C PRO A 92 -28.83 10.02 -1.65
N ILE A 93 -27.75 10.13 -0.86
CA ILE A 93 -27.53 11.30 0.00
C ILE A 93 -27.14 12.47 -0.89
N ALA A 94 -28.00 13.49 -0.96
CA ALA A 94 -27.77 14.68 -1.78
C ALA A 94 -26.83 15.72 -1.14
N SER A 95 -26.51 15.55 0.15
CA SER A 95 -25.60 16.45 0.86
C SER A 95 -24.17 16.36 0.29
N PRO A 96 -23.43 17.48 0.23
CA PRO A 96 -22.10 17.51 -0.37
C PRO A 96 -21.07 16.70 0.45
N PRO A 97 -19.94 16.28 -0.17
CA PRO A 97 -18.84 15.62 0.55
C PRO A 97 -18.33 16.48 1.70
N ALA A 98 -18.22 15.89 2.89
CA ALA A 98 -17.69 16.54 4.09
C ALA A 98 -17.26 15.50 5.11
N ARG A 99 -16.65 15.91 6.23
CA ARG A 99 -16.25 14.99 7.30
C ARG A 99 -17.41 14.55 8.20
N TYR A 100 -18.33 15.46 8.48
CA TYR A 100 -19.44 15.23 9.40
C TYR A 100 -20.77 15.19 8.65
N ILE A 101 -21.68 14.34 9.11
CA ILE A 101 -23.07 14.27 8.63
C ILE A 101 -24.03 14.27 9.83
N GLN A 102 -25.15 14.94 9.66
CA GLN A 102 -26.28 14.87 10.59
C GLN A 102 -27.53 14.58 9.78
N PHE A 103 -28.42 13.75 10.31
CA PHE A 103 -29.71 13.49 9.71
C PHE A 103 -30.85 13.97 10.60
N ARG A 104 -32.00 14.16 9.97
CA ARG A 104 -33.22 14.63 10.61
C ARG A 104 -34.39 13.86 10.04
N ALA A 105 -35.04 13.07 10.87
CA ALA A 105 -36.23 12.34 10.49
C ALA A 105 -37.47 13.20 10.70
N ARG A 106 -38.31 13.25 9.66
CA ARG A 106 -39.62 13.89 9.62
C ARG A 106 -40.68 12.80 9.67
N PHE A 107 -41.44 12.77 10.74
CA PHE A 107 -42.61 11.92 10.89
C PHE A 107 -43.80 12.71 10.39
N LEU A 108 -44.44 12.25 9.33
CA LEU A 108 -45.63 12.88 8.73
C LEU A 108 -46.78 11.89 8.91
N GLY A 109 -47.52 12.06 10.01
CA GLY A 109 -48.50 11.10 10.49
C GLY A 109 -49.95 11.57 10.35
N GLN A 110 -50.87 10.62 10.28
CA GLN A 110 -52.29 10.86 10.55
C GLN A 110 -52.62 10.43 11.99
N PRO A 111 -53.68 10.97 12.61
CA PRO A 111 -54.20 10.45 13.88
C PRO A 111 -54.44 8.94 13.76
N GLU A 112 -54.15 8.20 14.82
CA GLU A 112 -54.27 6.72 14.92
C GLU A 112 -53.27 5.87 14.09
N ASP A 113 -52.45 6.44 13.19
CA ASP A 113 -51.41 5.69 12.46
C ASP A 113 -50.18 5.41 13.34
N THR A 114 -49.60 4.21 13.24
CA THR A 114 -48.31 3.89 13.86
C THR A 114 -47.16 4.39 13.00
N LEU A 115 -46.25 5.19 13.57
CA LEU A 115 -44.98 5.54 12.95
C LEU A 115 -43.82 5.22 13.90
N ARG A 116 -42.95 4.29 13.50
CA ARG A 116 -41.74 3.94 14.24
C ARG A 116 -40.54 3.91 13.30
N LEU A 117 -39.47 4.59 13.71
CA LEU A 117 -38.16 4.54 13.06
C LEU A 117 -37.23 3.68 13.92
N ASP A 118 -36.80 2.54 13.40
CA ASP A 118 -35.97 1.58 14.15
C ASP A 118 -34.48 1.84 13.96
N ARG A 119 -34.05 2.11 12.72
CA ARG A 119 -32.63 2.19 12.35
C ARG A 119 -32.45 3.08 11.13
N VAL A 120 -31.38 3.86 11.11
CA VAL A 120 -30.93 4.62 9.93
C VAL A 120 -29.51 4.18 9.60
N ASP A 121 -29.30 3.82 8.34
CA ASP A 121 -28.03 3.37 7.78
C ASP A 121 -27.53 4.39 6.76
N VAL A 122 -26.34 4.93 7.01
CA VAL A 122 -25.65 5.89 6.14
C VAL A 122 -24.44 5.19 5.54
N GLN A 123 -24.39 5.07 4.22
CA GLN A 123 -23.22 4.54 3.51
C GLN A 123 -22.31 5.69 3.08
N TYR A 124 -20.99 5.52 3.21
CA TYR A 124 -20.01 6.51 2.78
C TYR A 124 -18.65 5.88 2.47
N ARG A 125 -17.82 6.62 1.72
CA ARG A 125 -16.42 6.28 1.43
C ARG A 125 -15.53 7.47 1.74
N THR A 126 -14.51 7.27 2.57
CA THR A 126 -13.48 8.28 2.85
C THR A 126 -12.55 8.45 1.66
N VAL A 127 -11.87 9.60 1.57
CA VAL A 127 -10.78 9.78 0.60
C VAL A 127 -9.61 8.91 1.03
N ASN A 128 -9.01 8.20 0.08
CA ASN A 128 -7.85 7.36 0.31
C ASN A 128 -6.62 8.21 0.68
N ARG A 129 -5.80 7.73 1.61
CA ARG A 129 -4.59 8.44 2.07
C ARG A 129 -3.34 7.74 1.59
N ALA A 130 -2.26 8.52 1.47
CA ALA A 130 -0.97 7.95 1.14
C ALA A 130 -0.39 7.21 2.35
N PRO A 131 0.33 6.11 2.13
CA PRO A 131 1.14 5.47 3.16
C PRO A 131 2.11 6.46 3.78
N GLN A 132 2.43 6.28 5.05
CA GLN A 132 3.48 7.04 5.73
C GLN A 132 4.73 6.18 5.81
N ILE A 133 5.85 6.65 5.28
CA ILE A 133 7.10 5.89 5.21
C ILE A 133 8.28 6.65 5.82
N SER A 134 9.17 5.93 6.50
CA SER A 134 10.43 6.42 7.07
C SER A 134 11.54 5.39 6.89
N TYR A 135 12.76 5.83 6.62
CA TYR A 135 13.91 4.95 6.41
C TYR A 135 14.63 4.66 7.74
N ALA A 136 15.09 3.42 7.95
CA ALA A 136 15.73 3.00 9.21
C ALA A 136 17.20 2.60 9.02
N GLU A 137 17.49 1.61 8.18
CA GLU A 137 18.84 1.04 7.99
C GLU A 137 19.20 0.96 6.49
N PRO A 138 20.47 1.21 6.10
CA PRO A 138 21.60 1.59 6.95
C PRO A 138 21.53 3.02 7.49
N VAL A 139 22.16 3.25 8.64
CA VAL A 139 22.25 4.59 9.22
C VAL A 139 23.23 5.48 8.43
N ALA A 140 22.99 6.78 8.49
CA ALA A 140 23.81 7.79 7.83
C ALA A 140 25.30 7.65 8.20
N GLY A 141 26.18 7.71 7.20
CA GLY A 141 27.63 7.66 7.39
C GLY A 141 28.20 6.27 7.71
N SER A 142 27.37 5.23 7.84
CA SER A 142 27.89 3.88 8.03
C SER A 142 28.65 3.39 6.79
N ILE A 143 29.62 2.50 7.01
CA ILE A 143 30.37 1.81 5.95
C ILE A 143 29.83 0.39 5.87
N GLN A 144 29.41 -0.03 4.70
CA GLN A 144 28.76 -1.31 4.43
C GLN A 144 29.51 -2.06 3.31
N ARG A 145 29.44 -3.39 3.33
CA ARG A 145 30.05 -4.27 2.31
C ARG A 145 29.26 -5.54 2.11
N GLY A 146 29.37 -6.16 0.93
CA GLY A 146 28.78 -7.46 0.63
C GLY A 146 27.25 -7.45 0.68
N LYS A 147 26.65 -8.19 1.62
CA LYS A 147 25.19 -8.26 1.74
C LYS A 147 24.70 -7.24 2.77
N VAL A 148 24.02 -6.20 2.29
CA VAL A 148 23.52 -5.07 3.08
C VAL A 148 22.02 -5.23 3.31
N THR A 149 21.59 -5.16 4.56
CA THR A 149 20.17 -5.18 4.92
C THR A 149 19.61 -3.76 4.90
N LEU A 150 18.58 -3.54 4.09
CA LEU A 150 17.84 -2.29 3.99
C LEU A 150 16.55 -2.44 4.80
N LYS A 151 16.26 -1.48 5.69
CA LYS A 151 15.01 -1.47 6.47
C LYS A 151 14.34 -0.12 6.45
N TRP A 152 13.03 -0.14 6.38
CA TRP A 152 12.19 1.04 6.51
C TRP A 152 11.01 0.71 7.43
N LYS A 153 10.27 1.75 7.80
CA LYS A 153 8.99 1.62 8.48
C LYS A 153 7.94 2.33 7.65
N ALA A 154 6.91 1.59 7.27
CA ALA A 154 5.74 2.10 6.59
C ALA A 154 4.46 1.74 7.35
N THR A 155 3.48 2.64 7.32
CA THR A 155 2.17 2.44 7.92
C THR A 155 1.15 3.18 7.06
N ASP A 156 0.10 2.47 6.66
CA ASP A 156 -1.01 3.12 5.97
C ASP A 156 -2.06 3.61 6.97
N PRO A 157 -2.48 4.88 6.91
CA PRO A 157 -3.50 5.39 7.82
C PRO A 157 -4.88 4.73 7.70
N ASP A 158 -5.19 4.12 6.55
CA ASP A 158 -6.44 3.44 6.23
C ASP A 158 -6.33 1.90 6.44
N GLU A 159 -5.25 1.45 7.10
CA GLU A 159 -4.95 0.04 7.43
C GLU A 159 -4.77 -0.89 6.22
N ASP A 160 -4.47 -0.30 5.06
CA ASP A 160 -4.06 -1.03 3.87
C ASP A 160 -2.62 -1.54 3.99
N GLU A 161 -2.35 -2.68 3.36
CA GLU A 161 -0.99 -3.23 3.25
C GLU A 161 -0.31 -2.68 2.00
N PRO A 162 0.68 -1.78 2.13
CA PRO A 162 1.33 -1.19 0.97
C PRO A 162 2.37 -2.12 0.36
N THR A 163 2.61 -1.97 -0.94
CA THR A 163 3.71 -2.57 -1.68
C THR A 163 4.88 -1.60 -1.79
N TYR A 164 6.09 -2.13 -1.95
CA TYR A 164 7.32 -1.36 -1.98
C TYR A 164 8.14 -1.57 -3.25
N GLU A 165 8.75 -0.49 -3.71
CA GLU A 165 9.84 -0.50 -4.66
C GLU A 165 11.06 0.17 -4.05
N VAL A 166 12.23 -0.47 -4.20
CA VAL A 166 13.49 0.02 -3.62
C VAL A 166 14.48 0.34 -4.74
N PHE A 167 15.13 1.49 -4.63
CA PHE A 167 16.11 1.98 -5.60
C PHE A 167 17.38 2.45 -4.88
N TYR A 168 18.51 2.40 -5.57
CA TYR A 168 19.78 2.99 -5.13
C TYR A 168 20.32 3.98 -6.17
N ALA A 169 21.11 4.95 -5.70
CA ALA A 169 21.82 5.91 -6.54
C ALA A 169 23.11 6.37 -5.84
N PRO A 170 24.19 6.67 -6.58
CA PRO A 170 25.33 7.40 -6.03
C PRO A 170 24.86 8.72 -5.40
N ALA A 171 25.40 9.07 -4.24
CA ALA A 171 24.94 10.23 -3.48
C ALA A 171 25.11 11.52 -4.28
N GLY A 172 24.02 12.30 -4.37
CA GLY A 172 23.99 13.56 -5.12
C GLY A 172 23.63 13.43 -6.61
N THR A 173 23.35 12.22 -7.11
CA THR A 173 22.80 12.04 -8.47
C THR A 173 21.27 11.93 -8.44
N THR A 174 20.66 11.97 -9.63
CA THR A 174 19.22 11.76 -9.83
C THR A 174 18.93 10.49 -10.64
N GLU A 175 19.97 9.70 -10.93
CA GLU A 175 19.87 8.44 -11.68
C GLU A 175 19.72 7.29 -10.70
N TRP A 176 18.51 6.74 -10.63
CA TRP A 176 18.13 5.68 -9.70
C TRP A 176 18.07 4.33 -10.41
N THR A 177 18.68 3.31 -9.80
CA THR A 177 18.61 1.92 -10.26
C THR A 177 17.76 1.10 -9.29
N LYS A 178 16.83 0.30 -9.81
CA LYS A 178 15.95 -0.55 -8.99
C LYS A 178 16.74 -1.73 -8.41
N ILE A 179 16.46 -2.08 -7.16
CA ILE A 179 16.97 -3.29 -6.52
C ILE A 179 15.90 -4.37 -6.68
N GLU A 180 16.23 -5.43 -7.42
CA GLU A 180 15.36 -6.59 -7.57
C GLU A 180 15.44 -7.47 -6.33
N ALA A 181 14.30 -7.87 -5.77
CA ALA A 181 14.26 -8.80 -4.65
C ALA A 181 14.73 -10.20 -5.11
N ALA A 182 15.60 -10.84 -4.32
CA ALA A 182 16.06 -12.19 -4.61
C ALA A 182 14.89 -13.19 -4.46
N LYS A 183 14.70 -14.06 -5.47
CA LYS A 183 13.58 -15.02 -5.55
C LYS A 183 13.48 -15.98 -4.35
N ASP A 184 14.57 -16.19 -3.61
CA ASP A 184 14.65 -17.15 -2.50
C ASP A 184 14.00 -16.67 -1.19
N GLU A 185 13.76 -15.37 -1.00
CA GLU A 185 13.06 -14.86 0.19
C GLU A 185 11.53 -14.95 0.04
N VAL A 186 11.00 -14.84 -1.18
CA VAL A 186 9.57 -14.98 -1.48
C VAL A 186 9.05 -16.38 -1.11
N ALA A 187 9.87 -17.42 -1.30
CA ALA A 187 9.51 -18.82 -1.05
C ALA A 187 9.43 -19.20 0.45
N LYS A 188 10.08 -18.45 1.35
CA LYS A 188 9.99 -18.72 2.80
C LYS A 188 8.65 -18.30 3.39
N THR A 189 7.94 -17.39 2.74
CA THR A 189 6.64 -16.85 3.18
C THR A 189 5.47 -17.82 2.94
N GLU A 190 5.56 -18.70 1.94
CA GLU A 190 4.49 -19.67 1.63
C GLU A 190 4.51 -20.91 2.54
N ALA A 191 5.60 -21.14 3.28
CA ALA A 191 5.80 -22.33 4.10
C ALA A 191 5.65 -22.05 5.61
N LYS A 192 4.46 -21.61 6.04
CA LYS A 192 4.03 -21.80 7.43
C LYS A 192 2.59 -22.30 7.49
N PRO A 193 2.36 -23.63 7.57
CA PRO A 193 1.05 -24.14 7.94
C PRO A 193 0.78 -23.78 9.40
N ALA A 194 -0.40 -23.24 9.67
CA ALA A 194 -0.94 -23.20 11.01
C ALA A 194 -1.32 -24.63 11.42
N GLU A 195 -0.64 -25.16 12.44
CA GLU A 195 -0.94 -26.47 13.03
C GLU A 195 -1.61 -26.26 14.40
N ASP A 196 -2.76 -26.92 14.52
CA ASP A 196 -3.51 -27.36 15.71
C ASP A 196 -4.13 -26.37 16.72
N ALA A 197 -5.47 -26.33 16.68
CA ALA A 197 -6.29 -26.77 17.82
C ALA A 197 -7.63 -27.34 17.31
N ALA A 198 -7.75 -28.66 17.33
CA ALA A 198 -9.00 -29.40 17.21
C ALA A 198 -9.46 -29.86 18.60
N ASP A 199 -10.77 -29.74 18.84
CA ASP A 199 -11.65 -30.55 19.72
C ASP A 199 -13.03 -29.87 19.58
N GLY A 200 -14.17 -30.49 19.24
CA GLY A 200 -14.59 -31.87 19.10
C GLY A 200 -16.09 -31.93 19.49
N GLU A 201 -16.89 -32.67 18.71
CA GLU A 201 -18.26 -33.19 18.96
C GLU A 201 -19.48 -32.23 18.76
N GLY A 202 -20.57 -32.59 18.06
CA GLY A 202 -20.95 -33.86 17.40
C GLY A 202 -22.40 -33.82 16.85
N ALA A 203 -22.67 -34.75 15.90
CA ALA A 203 -23.95 -35.35 15.43
C ALA A 203 -25.11 -34.43 14.93
N ALA A 204 -25.55 -34.47 13.65
CA ALA A 204 -26.18 -35.51 12.82
C ALA A 204 -27.71 -35.71 13.05
N ASP A 205 -28.52 -35.38 12.02
CA ASP A 205 -29.71 -36.11 11.48
C ASP A 205 -30.38 -35.26 10.37
N GLU A 206 -30.35 -35.64 9.09
CA GLU A 206 -31.31 -36.44 8.29
C GLU A 206 -32.61 -35.75 7.81
N THR A 207 -32.68 -35.56 6.47
CA THR A 207 -33.82 -35.77 5.54
C THR A 207 -35.06 -34.85 5.65
N THR A 208 -35.77 -34.43 4.59
CA THR A 208 -36.17 -35.08 3.32
C THR A 208 -36.50 -34.06 2.20
N ASP A 209 -36.32 -34.53 0.96
CA ASP A 209 -36.89 -34.19 -0.36
C ASP A 209 -38.07 -33.20 -0.48
N ASP A 210 -38.06 -32.36 -1.52
CA ASP A 210 -38.96 -32.53 -2.68
C ASP A 210 -38.55 -31.68 -3.92
N ALA A 211 -39.03 -32.12 -5.09
CA ALA A 211 -38.37 -32.05 -6.40
C ALA A 211 -38.76 -30.91 -7.40
N ALA A 212 -38.00 -30.90 -8.51
CA ALA A 212 -38.25 -30.37 -9.88
C ALA A 212 -38.17 -28.84 -10.08
N ASP A 213 -37.44 -28.26 -11.05
CA ASP A 213 -37.49 -28.45 -12.51
C ASP A 213 -36.29 -27.76 -13.21
N GLU A 214 -35.94 -28.21 -14.42
CA GLU A 214 -34.84 -27.74 -15.28
C GLU A 214 -35.21 -26.50 -16.17
N GLU A 215 -34.30 -25.50 -16.20
CA GLU A 215 -33.78 -24.65 -17.33
C GLU A 215 -34.73 -23.82 -18.27
N PRO A 216 -34.28 -22.73 -18.97
CA PRO A 216 -32.90 -22.44 -19.37
C PRO A 216 -32.37 -20.99 -19.24
N ALA A 217 -31.03 -20.91 -19.31
CA ALA A 217 -30.24 -19.71 -19.59
C ALA A 217 -30.39 -19.25 -21.06
N GLY A 218 -30.49 -17.93 -21.31
CA GLY A 218 -30.47 -17.40 -22.68
C GLY A 218 -30.64 -15.88 -22.87
N GLU A 219 -31.20 -15.14 -21.91
CA GLU A 219 -31.47 -13.70 -22.09
C GLU A 219 -30.54 -12.77 -21.29
N ALA A 220 -29.91 -13.26 -20.22
CA ALA A 220 -29.01 -12.47 -19.38
C ALA A 220 -27.64 -12.19 -20.02
N GLU A 221 -27.15 -13.09 -20.88
CA GLU A 221 -25.82 -12.98 -21.51
C GLU A 221 -25.82 -11.98 -22.68
N THR A 222 -26.95 -11.85 -23.38
CA THR A 222 -27.14 -10.92 -24.50
C THR A 222 -27.27 -9.46 -24.04
N GLN A 223 -27.86 -9.24 -22.86
CA GLN A 223 -27.99 -7.91 -22.25
C GLN A 223 -26.69 -7.41 -21.61
N ALA A 224 -25.90 -8.32 -21.02
CA ALA A 224 -24.58 -7.99 -20.47
C ALA A 224 -23.58 -7.58 -21.57
N ARG A 225 -23.65 -8.23 -22.75
CA ARG A 225 -22.76 -7.92 -23.88
C ARG A 225 -23.12 -6.60 -24.58
N ALA A 226 -24.41 -6.28 -24.70
CA ALA A 226 -24.87 -4.99 -25.22
C ALA A 226 -24.49 -3.81 -24.31
N LEU A 227 -24.45 -4.02 -22.99
CA LEU A 227 -24.03 -3.02 -22.02
C LEU A 227 -22.51 -2.81 -22.02
N ALA A 228 -21.74 -3.89 -22.18
CA ALA A 228 -20.27 -3.83 -22.29
C ALA A 228 -19.80 -3.09 -23.56
N ASP A 229 -20.44 -3.34 -24.70
CA ASP A 229 -20.14 -2.64 -25.96
C ASP A 229 -20.52 -1.15 -25.91
N ALA A 230 -21.58 -0.79 -25.17
CA ALA A 230 -21.99 0.60 -24.96
C ALA A 230 -21.02 1.38 -24.05
N TYR A 231 -20.43 0.72 -23.04
CA TYR A 231 -19.42 1.32 -22.17
C TYR A 231 -18.06 1.47 -22.85
N ALA A 232 -17.67 0.49 -23.69
CA ALA A 232 -16.43 0.55 -24.47
C ALA A 232 -16.43 1.69 -25.52
N ALA A 233 -17.60 2.00 -26.09
CA ALA A 233 -17.75 3.11 -27.04
C ALA A 233 -17.70 4.51 -26.37
N ALA A 234 -18.12 4.62 -25.11
CA ALA A 234 -18.08 5.88 -24.34
C ALA A 234 -16.66 6.24 -23.87
N ALA A 235 -15.81 5.24 -23.61
CA ALA A 235 -14.42 5.42 -23.18
C ALA A 235 -13.49 5.91 -24.31
N ALA A 236 -13.90 5.83 -25.58
CA ALA A 236 -13.09 6.21 -26.75
C ALA A 236 -13.26 7.68 -27.21
N GLY A 237 -13.87 8.56 -26.39
CA GLY A 237 -13.73 10.01 -26.54
C GLY A 237 -14.25 10.62 -27.85
N ARG A 238 -15.46 10.24 -28.31
CA ARG A 238 -16.14 10.91 -29.44
C ARG A 238 -17.36 11.71 -28.93
N PRO A 239 -17.35 13.06 -28.96
CA PRO A 239 -18.45 13.89 -28.47
C PRO A 239 -19.54 14.01 -29.53
N GLY A 240 -20.70 13.39 -29.28
CA GLY A 240 -21.88 13.57 -30.14
C GLY A 240 -22.77 12.33 -30.28
N ALA A 241 -23.26 11.75 -29.17
CA ALA A 241 -24.28 10.70 -29.25
C ALA A 241 -25.18 10.61 -27.99
N VAL A 242 -25.43 11.73 -27.31
CA VAL A 242 -26.50 11.81 -26.28
C VAL A 242 -27.90 11.95 -26.93
N GLY A 243 -27.97 12.06 -28.26
CA GLY A 243 -29.22 12.34 -28.99
C GLY A 243 -30.08 11.14 -29.39
N LEU A 244 -29.59 9.89 -29.32
CA LEU A 244 -30.31 8.73 -29.90
C LEU A 244 -30.88 7.72 -28.89
N ALA A 245 -30.62 7.89 -27.59
CA ALA A 245 -31.31 7.11 -26.55
C ALA A 245 -32.66 7.73 -26.14
N TRP A 246 -32.90 9.00 -26.49
CA TRP A 246 -34.16 9.70 -26.22
C TRP A 246 -35.20 9.53 -27.34
N LEU A 247 -34.82 8.96 -28.50
CA LEU A 247 -35.69 8.81 -29.68
C LEU A 247 -36.09 7.35 -29.94
N ARG A 248 -36.36 6.58 -28.87
CA ARG A 248 -36.95 5.24 -28.96
C ARG A 248 -38.13 5.05 -27.99
N LEU A 249 -38.76 6.15 -27.59
CA LEU A 249 -39.97 6.15 -26.74
C LEU A 249 -41.18 6.87 -27.36
N GLN A 250 -41.14 7.28 -28.63
CA GLN A 250 -42.33 7.82 -29.33
C GLN A 250 -42.34 7.42 -30.81
N ALA A 251 -43.55 7.08 -31.29
CA ALA A 251 -43.98 6.86 -32.69
C ALA A 251 -43.45 5.55 -33.31
N ASP A 252 -44.22 4.49 -33.54
CA ASP A 252 -45.49 4.35 -34.29
C ASP A 252 -45.60 5.23 -35.53
N GLU A 253 -45.90 4.58 -36.65
CA GLU A 253 -45.99 5.07 -38.04
C GLU A 253 -44.71 5.01 -38.89
N GLY A 254 -44.82 4.20 -39.96
CA GLY A 254 -43.73 3.69 -40.78
C GLY A 254 -43.26 4.60 -41.92
N LEU A 255 -42.12 4.21 -42.48
CA LEU A 255 -41.54 4.72 -43.73
C LEU A 255 -40.69 3.62 -44.38
N ASP A 256 -40.83 3.45 -45.71
CA ASP A 256 -40.27 2.39 -46.55
C ASP A 256 -38.75 2.52 -46.83
N PRO A 257 -38.04 1.41 -47.21
CA PRO A 257 -36.60 1.39 -47.38
C PRO A 257 -36.16 1.54 -48.84
N VAL A 258 -35.20 2.41 -49.14
CA VAL A 258 -34.31 2.27 -50.31
C VAL A 258 -32.94 2.94 -50.08
N ASP A 259 -31.89 2.20 -50.45
CA ASP A 259 -30.49 2.60 -50.71
C ASP A 259 -29.45 2.78 -49.58
N GLU A 260 -29.50 1.96 -48.52
CA GLU A 260 -28.40 1.91 -47.52
C GLU A 260 -27.33 0.83 -47.78
N ALA A 261 -27.56 -0.10 -48.72
CA ALA A 261 -26.64 -1.24 -48.93
C ALA A 261 -25.36 -0.89 -49.71
N ALA A 262 -25.35 0.20 -50.50
CA ALA A 262 -24.19 0.59 -51.31
C ALA A 262 -23.19 1.46 -50.55
N ALA A 263 -23.64 2.28 -49.59
CA ALA A 263 -22.77 3.16 -48.80
C ALA A 263 -22.00 2.41 -47.69
N ALA A 264 -22.51 1.27 -47.22
CA ALA A 264 -21.86 0.45 -46.20
C ALA A 264 -20.65 -0.36 -46.73
N ALA A 265 -20.59 -0.63 -48.03
CA ALA A 265 -19.54 -1.46 -48.64
C ALA A 265 -18.23 -0.69 -48.90
N GLU A 266 -18.31 0.62 -49.19
CA GLU A 266 -17.13 1.45 -49.47
C GLU A 266 -16.41 1.87 -48.17
N ALA A 267 -17.16 2.10 -47.08
CA ALA A 267 -16.60 2.39 -45.76
C ALA A 267 -15.90 1.20 -45.09
N ALA A 268 -16.27 -0.04 -45.43
CA ALA A 268 -15.64 -1.24 -44.88
C ALA A 268 -14.26 -1.52 -45.49
N ALA A 269 -13.99 -1.07 -46.72
CA ALA A 269 -12.71 -1.27 -47.40
C ALA A 269 -11.60 -0.35 -46.84
N ASP A 270 -11.92 0.88 -46.47
CA ASP A 270 -10.96 1.83 -45.87
C ASP A 270 -10.59 1.44 -44.42
N ILE A 271 -11.50 0.77 -43.68
CA ILE A 271 -11.24 0.26 -42.33
C ILE A 271 -10.32 -0.97 -42.36
N ALA A 272 -10.43 -1.82 -43.39
CA ALA A 272 -9.57 -2.99 -43.55
C ALA A 272 -8.12 -2.64 -43.94
N ALA A 273 -7.90 -1.55 -44.69
CA ALA A 273 -6.57 -1.06 -45.02
C ALA A 273 -5.85 -0.42 -43.81
N ALA A 274 -6.58 0.27 -42.94
CA ALA A 274 -6.05 0.84 -41.70
C ALA A 274 -5.71 -0.24 -40.64
N ALA A 275 -6.44 -1.37 -40.63
CA ALA A 275 -6.16 -2.49 -39.73
C ALA A 275 -4.84 -3.23 -40.04
N ALA A 276 -4.41 -3.24 -41.30
CA ALA A 276 -3.16 -3.89 -41.73
C ALA A 276 -1.89 -3.10 -41.37
N GLU A 277 -1.97 -1.76 -41.20
CA GLU A 277 -0.84 -0.95 -40.69
C GLU A 277 -0.69 -1.03 -39.16
N VAL A 278 -1.76 -1.37 -38.43
CA VAL A 278 -1.72 -1.55 -36.97
C VAL A 278 -1.13 -2.92 -36.58
N GLU A 279 -1.30 -3.95 -37.41
CA GLU A 279 -0.72 -5.29 -37.17
C GLU A 279 0.81 -5.33 -37.33
N ALA A 280 1.41 -4.34 -38.01
CA ALA A 280 2.86 -4.18 -38.11
C ALA A 280 3.50 -3.49 -36.88
N ALA A 281 2.69 -2.98 -35.94
CA ALA A 281 3.16 -2.38 -34.69
C ALA A 281 2.96 -3.31 -33.46
N ALA A 282 2.45 -4.52 -33.67
CA ALA A 282 2.15 -5.50 -32.62
C ALA A 282 3.31 -6.49 -32.31
N ASP A 283 4.53 -6.22 -32.79
CA ASP A 283 5.76 -6.89 -32.33
C ASP A 283 6.50 -6.08 -31.27
N VAL A 284 5.75 -5.56 -30.30
CA VAL A 284 6.31 -5.24 -28.99
C VAL A 284 5.74 -6.27 -28.04
N SER A 285 6.42 -7.40 -28.00
CA SER A 285 6.41 -8.36 -26.89
C SER A 285 6.53 -7.57 -25.57
N THR A 286 5.37 -7.15 -25.05
CA THR A 286 5.26 -6.61 -23.71
C THR A 286 5.31 -7.84 -22.83
N THR A 287 6.54 -8.25 -22.56
CA THR A 287 6.84 -9.21 -21.52
C THR A 287 6.17 -8.65 -20.26
N LEU A 288 5.09 -9.31 -19.80
CA LEU A 288 4.59 -9.15 -18.44
C LEU A 288 5.73 -9.58 -17.53
N THR A 289 6.64 -8.65 -17.23
CA THR A 289 7.53 -8.78 -16.10
C THR A 289 6.62 -8.80 -14.89
N VAL A 290 6.40 -10.00 -14.34
CA VAL A 290 5.93 -10.17 -12.97
C VAL A 290 6.97 -9.44 -12.13
N THR A 291 6.71 -8.17 -11.88
CA THR A 291 7.48 -7.37 -10.95
C THR A 291 7.09 -7.93 -9.61
N THR A 292 7.96 -8.69 -8.98
CA THR A 292 7.76 -9.15 -7.61
C THR A 292 7.59 -7.91 -6.73
N GLU A 293 6.33 -7.59 -6.41
CA GLU A 293 5.99 -6.48 -5.53
C GLU A 293 6.37 -6.88 -4.10
N LEU A 294 7.22 -6.09 -3.47
CA LEU A 294 7.68 -6.36 -2.11
C LEU A 294 6.62 -5.90 -1.11
N THR A 295 6.22 -6.76 -0.17
CA THR A 295 5.31 -6.39 0.94
C THR A 295 6.00 -6.34 2.30
N GLU A 296 7.25 -6.82 2.38
CA GLU A 296 8.08 -6.74 3.58
C GLU A 296 8.76 -5.38 3.69
N GLN A 297 8.99 -4.92 4.93
CA GLN A 297 9.65 -3.63 5.21
C GLN A 297 11.17 -3.76 5.37
N GLU A 298 11.71 -4.85 4.83
CA GLU A 298 13.12 -5.22 4.84
C GLU A 298 13.49 -5.82 3.49
N LEU A 299 14.70 -5.53 3.02
CA LEU A 299 15.25 -6.11 1.79
C LEU A 299 16.74 -6.34 1.95
N ALA A 300 17.21 -7.55 1.63
CA ALA A 300 18.63 -7.83 1.59
C ALA A 300 19.21 -7.59 0.19
N TRP A 301 20.21 -6.72 0.11
CA TRP A 301 20.84 -6.27 -1.13
C TRP A 301 22.29 -6.78 -1.22
N ASP A 302 22.64 -7.51 -2.29
CA ASP A 302 24.04 -7.87 -2.58
C ASP A 302 24.73 -6.72 -3.34
N THR A 303 25.77 -6.15 -2.75
CA THR A 303 26.50 -4.99 -3.25
C THR A 303 27.85 -5.32 -3.87
N LYS A 304 28.18 -6.60 -4.08
CA LYS A 304 29.50 -7.01 -4.61
C LYS A 304 29.82 -6.41 -5.98
N ASP A 305 28.81 -6.27 -6.83
CA ASP A 305 28.95 -5.71 -8.18
C ASP A 305 28.71 -4.19 -8.23
N VAL A 306 28.44 -3.58 -7.08
CA VAL A 306 28.21 -2.14 -6.96
C VAL A 306 29.56 -1.45 -6.69
N PRO A 307 29.95 -0.44 -7.50
CA PRO A 307 31.18 0.29 -7.27
C PRO A 307 31.24 0.91 -5.87
N ASP A 308 32.45 1.05 -5.33
CA ASP A 308 32.64 1.68 -4.03
C ASP A 308 32.36 3.18 -4.10
N GLY A 309 31.76 3.72 -3.04
CA GLY A 309 31.37 5.13 -3.01
C GLY A 309 30.27 5.44 -2.01
N TRP A 310 29.77 6.67 -2.09
CA TRP A 310 28.63 7.12 -1.29
C TRP A 310 27.34 6.85 -2.04
N TYR A 311 26.36 6.26 -1.36
CA TYR A 311 25.08 5.87 -1.93
C TYR A 311 23.91 6.34 -1.07
N GLN A 312 22.77 6.52 -1.72
CA GLN A 312 21.47 6.75 -1.11
C GLN A 312 20.47 5.70 -1.60
N ILE A 313 19.48 5.41 -0.77
CA ILE A 313 18.40 4.48 -1.06
C ILE A 313 17.10 5.26 -1.11
N ARG A 314 16.26 4.98 -2.10
CA ARG A 314 14.91 5.50 -2.20
C ARG A 314 13.94 4.34 -2.11
N VAL A 315 12.99 4.45 -1.19
CA VAL A 315 11.90 3.48 -1.05
C VAL A 315 10.60 4.19 -1.39
N VAL A 316 9.81 3.58 -2.28
CA VAL A 316 8.48 4.04 -2.66
C VAL A 316 7.48 3.05 -2.10
N ALA A 317 6.57 3.50 -1.24
CA ALA A 317 5.43 2.73 -0.76
C ALA A 317 4.18 3.10 -1.57
N SER A 318 3.38 2.12 -1.96
CA SER A 318 2.17 2.29 -2.77
C SER A 318 1.03 1.43 -2.25
N ASP A 319 -0.19 1.94 -2.24
CA ASP A 319 -1.40 1.18 -1.87
C ASP A 319 -2.21 0.71 -3.10
N ALA A 320 -1.67 0.88 -4.31
CA ALA A 320 -2.40 0.69 -5.56
C ALA A 320 -3.03 -0.71 -5.71
N ARG A 321 -2.46 -1.73 -5.06
CA ARG A 321 -2.99 -3.10 -5.04
C ARG A 321 -4.34 -3.19 -4.33
N ARG A 322 -4.55 -2.42 -3.25
CA ARG A 322 -5.81 -2.32 -2.50
C ARG A 322 -6.74 -1.27 -3.09
N ASN A 323 -6.16 -0.18 -3.59
CA ASN A 323 -6.87 1.01 -4.07
C ASN A 323 -6.60 1.30 -5.57
N PRO A 324 -7.01 0.42 -6.50
CA PRO A 324 -6.68 0.56 -7.92
C PRO A 324 -7.30 1.81 -8.57
N ASP A 325 -8.44 2.29 -8.05
CA ASP A 325 -9.18 3.44 -8.60
C ASP A 325 -8.75 4.81 -8.02
N ASP A 326 -8.03 4.83 -6.90
CA ASP A 326 -7.50 6.05 -6.25
C ASP A 326 -6.15 5.74 -5.57
N PRO A 327 -5.15 5.28 -6.33
CA PRO A 327 -3.88 4.86 -5.76
C PRO A 327 -3.11 6.05 -5.18
N ARG A 328 -2.47 5.82 -4.04
CA ARG A 328 -1.61 6.76 -3.34
C ARG A 328 -0.27 6.13 -3.07
N SER A 329 0.75 6.99 -3.09
CA SER A 329 2.12 6.58 -2.81
C SER A 329 2.85 7.64 -2.01
N ALA A 330 3.89 7.19 -1.32
CA ALA A 330 4.84 8.04 -0.62
C ALA A 330 6.25 7.50 -0.83
N GLU A 331 7.23 8.40 -0.83
CA GLU A 331 8.63 8.03 -0.97
C GLU A 331 9.47 8.56 0.20
N VAL A 332 10.52 7.82 0.53
CA VAL A 332 11.58 8.27 1.44
C VAL A 332 12.94 8.06 0.78
N VAL A 333 13.83 9.03 0.94
CA VAL A 333 15.23 8.93 0.54
C VAL A 333 16.09 8.87 1.80
N SER A 334 16.97 7.88 1.87
CA SER A 334 17.90 7.72 2.98
C SER A 334 18.97 8.82 2.99
N LYS A 335 19.59 9.00 4.15
CA LYS A 335 20.84 9.76 4.22
C LYS A 335 21.98 8.94 3.60
N PRO A 336 23.02 9.58 3.06
CA PRO A 336 24.13 8.86 2.45
C PRO A 336 24.83 7.91 3.44
N PHE A 337 25.16 6.72 2.95
CA PHE A 337 26.09 5.78 3.59
C PHE A 337 27.12 5.34 2.54
N ARG A 338 28.17 4.65 2.98
CA ARG A 338 29.29 4.25 2.13
C ARG A 338 29.23 2.77 1.81
N LEU A 339 29.43 2.42 0.55
CA LEU A 339 29.74 1.06 0.10
C LEU A 339 31.24 0.97 -0.15
N ASP A 340 31.84 -0.08 0.40
CA ASP A 340 33.27 -0.34 0.26
C ASP A 340 33.56 -1.85 0.30
N ASN A 341 33.65 -2.45 -0.89
CA ASN A 341 33.93 -3.87 -1.08
C ASN A 341 35.41 -4.15 -1.41
N THR A 342 36.23 -3.11 -1.61
CA THR A 342 37.63 -3.26 -2.01
C THR A 342 38.52 -3.49 -0.80
N ALA A 343 39.34 -4.54 -0.85
CA ALA A 343 40.36 -4.76 0.17
C ALA A 343 41.54 -3.78 0.02
N PRO A 344 42.23 -3.43 1.12
CA PRO A 344 43.46 -2.66 1.07
C PRO A 344 44.48 -3.27 0.11
N VAL A 345 45.36 -2.44 -0.43
CA VAL A 345 46.53 -2.86 -1.20
C VAL A 345 47.81 -2.73 -0.38
N GLY A 346 48.75 -3.65 -0.57
CA GLY A 346 50.03 -3.69 0.13
C GLY A 346 51.23 -3.97 -0.79
N PRO A 347 52.45 -4.05 -0.24
CA PRO A 347 53.66 -4.28 -1.03
C PRO A 347 53.74 -5.71 -1.57
N VAL A 348 54.36 -5.86 -2.75
CA VAL A 348 54.69 -7.16 -3.35
C VAL A 348 55.98 -7.71 -2.72
N LEU A 349 55.96 -8.96 -2.26
CA LEU A 349 57.03 -9.57 -1.47
C LEU A 349 57.88 -10.58 -2.27
N ASP A 350 58.42 -10.19 -3.42
CA ASP A 350 59.17 -11.13 -4.29
C ASP A 350 60.66 -11.25 -3.92
N ALA A 351 61.27 -10.19 -3.40
CA ALA A 351 62.72 -10.08 -3.19
C ALA A 351 63.16 -10.18 -1.72
N GLY A 352 62.22 -10.44 -0.80
CA GLY A 352 62.45 -10.34 0.65
C GLY A 352 61.41 -9.48 1.34
N LEU A 353 61.54 -9.36 2.66
CA LEU A 353 60.77 -8.38 3.43
C LEU A 353 61.35 -6.97 3.23
N PRO A 354 60.53 -5.95 2.92
CA PRO A 354 60.98 -4.56 2.83
C PRO A 354 61.40 -4.02 4.22
N ALA A 355 61.89 -2.78 4.29
CA ALA A 355 62.18 -2.11 5.55
C ALA A 355 60.90 -1.62 6.27
N SER A 356 59.89 -1.25 5.48
CA SER A 356 58.55 -0.90 5.95
C SER A 356 57.50 -1.38 4.96
N PHE A 357 56.28 -1.51 5.47
CA PHE A 357 55.09 -1.89 4.71
C PHE A 357 54.15 -0.71 4.67
N VAL A 358 53.70 -0.35 3.47
CA VAL A 358 52.65 0.67 3.31
C VAL A 358 51.40 -0.03 2.81
N PHE A 359 50.33 0.04 3.60
CA PHE A 359 49.01 -0.44 3.22
C PHE A 359 48.13 0.75 2.90
N THR A 360 47.42 0.72 1.78
CA THR A 360 46.57 1.81 1.34
C THR A 360 45.20 1.30 0.94
N ASP A 361 44.17 2.02 1.32
CA ASP A 361 42.82 1.81 0.84
C ASP A 361 42.25 3.10 0.23
N ALA A 362 41.42 2.96 -0.81
CA ALA A 362 40.88 4.10 -1.54
C ALA A 362 39.62 4.68 -0.87
N THR A 363 38.87 3.82 -0.17
CA THR A 363 37.48 4.05 0.23
C THR A 363 37.23 3.85 1.72
N SER A 364 38.22 3.52 2.51
CA SER A 364 38.17 3.56 3.94
C SER A 364 39.56 3.72 4.53
N TRP A 365 39.64 3.76 5.85
CA TRP A 365 40.92 3.81 6.56
C TRP A 365 41.27 2.41 7.07
N ILE A 366 42.57 2.17 7.23
CA ILE A 366 43.06 0.94 7.86
C ILE A 366 42.67 0.99 9.35
N THR A 367 42.15 -0.11 9.88
CA THR A 367 41.73 -0.21 11.29
C THR A 367 42.56 -1.18 12.10
N SER A 368 43.16 -2.18 11.44
CA SER A 368 44.02 -3.14 12.11
C SER A 368 44.99 -3.78 11.13
N ALA A 369 46.19 -4.04 11.62
CA ALA A 369 47.17 -4.90 10.97
C ALA A 369 47.70 -5.89 12.00
N GLU A 370 47.91 -7.11 11.56
CA GLU A 370 48.49 -8.18 12.38
C GLU A 370 49.51 -8.94 11.57
N TYR A 371 50.54 -9.45 12.24
CA TYR A 371 51.56 -10.29 11.63
C TYR A 371 51.81 -11.54 12.46
N ARG A 372 52.42 -12.55 11.84
CA ARG A 372 52.94 -13.73 12.53
C ARG A 372 54.19 -14.25 11.83
N TRP A 373 54.96 -15.05 12.55
CA TRP A 373 56.03 -15.86 12.00
C TRP A 373 55.72 -17.34 12.20
N GLY A 374 55.87 -18.14 11.15
CA GLY A 374 55.57 -19.57 11.14
C GLY A 374 54.12 -19.88 11.54
N ASP A 375 53.95 -20.86 12.42
CA ASP A 375 52.68 -21.26 13.03
C ASP A 375 52.37 -20.49 14.33
N GLY A 376 53.13 -19.43 14.61
CA GLY A 376 52.93 -18.59 15.79
C GLY A 376 51.59 -17.86 15.81
N ARG A 377 51.27 -17.29 16.98
CA ARG A 377 50.07 -16.46 17.16
C ARG A 377 50.14 -15.17 16.31
N TRP A 378 48.99 -14.68 15.88
CA TRP A 378 48.86 -13.34 15.33
C TRP A 378 49.19 -12.29 16.39
N ILE A 379 50.03 -11.33 16.03
CA ILE A 379 50.50 -10.23 16.86
C ILE A 379 49.99 -8.93 16.24
N GLY A 380 49.42 -8.05 17.06
CA GLY A 380 49.02 -6.71 16.63
C GLY A 380 50.21 -5.92 16.12
N TRP A 381 50.07 -5.37 14.92
CA TRP A 381 51.06 -4.53 14.26
C TRP A 381 50.60 -3.08 14.39
N LEU A 382 51.40 -2.26 15.04
CA LEU A 382 51.12 -0.83 15.15
C LEU A 382 51.80 -0.08 14.00
N PRO A 383 51.14 0.92 13.41
CA PRO A 383 51.76 1.78 12.42
C PRO A 383 52.82 2.65 13.07
N VAL A 384 53.63 3.32 12.24
CA VAL A 384 54.77 4.14 12.67
C VAL A 384 54.32 5.30 13.57
N ASP A 385 53.13 5.84 13.36
CA ASP A 385 52.53 6.90 14.20
C ASP A 385 51.74 6.36 15.41
N GLY A 386 51.53 5.04 15.46
CA GLY A 386 50.94 4.31 16.58
C GLY A 386 49.42 4.13 16.53
N LEU A 387 48.71 4.64 15.53
CA LEU A 387 47.24 4.50 15.40
C LEU A 387 46.83 4.16 13.97
N CYS A 388 46.03 3.11 13.78
CA CYS A 388 45.42 2.84 12.49
C CYS A 388 44.16 3.71 12.32
N ASP A 389 44.30 4.87 11.69
CA ASP A 389 43.20 5.82 11.47
C ASP A 389 43.22 6.52 10.10
N GLN A 390 44.17 6.17 9.23
CA GLN A 390 44.35 6.76 7.91
C GLN A 390 44.07 5.78 6.77
N ALA A 391 43.79 6.35 5.59
CA ALA A 391 43.65 5.60 4.33
C ALA A 391 44.97 4.95 3.89
N SER A 392 46.11 5.49 4.31
CA SER A 392 47.44 4.94 4.03
C SER A 392 48.22 4.88 5.33
N GLU A 393 48.61 3.67 5.72
CA GLU A 393 49.33 3.41 6.96
C GLU A 393 50.68 2.76 6.68
N GLU A 394 51.72 3.23 7.38
CA GLU A 394 53.07 2.68 7.29
C GLU A 394 53.41 1.87 8.55
N PHE A 395 53.98 0.69 8.36
CA PHE A 395 54.37 -0.22 9.43
C PHE A 395 55.83 -0.62 9.29
N ALA A 396 56.60 -0.52 10.37
CA ALA A 396 57.98 -1.01 10.39
C ALA A 396 58.00 -2.54 10.32
N THR A 397 58.94 -3.11 9.56
CA THR A 397 59.09 -4.57 9.45
C THR A 397 59.37 -5.18 10.82
N PRO A 398 58.59 -6.18 11.27
CA PRO A 398 58.76 -6.73 12.60
C PRO A 398 60.07 -7.49 12.73
N GLU A 399 60.74 -7.35 13.86
CA GLU A 399 61.88 -8.20 14.18
C GLU A 399 61.44 -9.65 14.29
N ARG A 400 62.19 -10.56 13.65
CA ARG A 400 61.97 -12.00 13.81
C ARG A 400 62.47 -12.44 15.19
N PRO A 401 61.66 -13.10 16.01
CA PRO A 401 62.11 -13.64 17.29
C PRO A 401 63.25 -14.65 17.11
N VAL A 402 64.15 -14.73 18.08
CA VAL A 402 65.34 -15.59 18.01
C VAL A 402 64.96 -17.08 18.10
N GLU A 403 63.83 -17.39 18.73
CA GLU A 403 63.31 -18.77 18.87
C GLU A 403 62.65 -19.30 17.59
N VAL A 404 62.43 -18.44 16.60
CA VAL A 404 61.76 -18.81 15.34
C VAL A 404 62.80 -19.21 14.30
N GLU A 405 62.53 -20.31 13.60
CA GLU A 405 63.41 -20.87 12.57
C GLU A 405 63.74 -19.85 11.47
N ALA A 406 64.94 -19.98 10.89
CA ALA A 406 65.46 -19.01 9.92
C ALA A 406 64.69 -18.97 8.59
N ASP A 407 63.93 -20.01 8.30
CA ASP A 407 63.08 -20.20 7.12
C ASP A 407 61.58 -20.06 7.43
N ALA A 408 61.23 -19.60 8.64
CA ALA A 408 59.83 -19.41 9.02
C ALA A 408 59.13 -18.37 8.13
N VAL A 409 57.92 -18.72 7.69
CA VAL A 409 57.07 -17.86 6.86
C VAL A 409 56.61 -16.65 7.67
N PHE A 410 56.85 -15.45 7.17
CA PHE A 410 56.20 -14.23 7.63
C PHE A 410 54.82 -14.15 6.98
N ALA A 411 53.77 -13.93 7.75
CA ALA A 411 52.44 -13.67 7.21
C ALA A 411 51.85 -12.41 7.86
N TYR A 412 51.11 -11.64 7.07
CA TYR A 412 50.41 -10.45 7.53
C TYR A 412 48.94 -10.51 7.13
N ARG A 413 48.10 -9.83 7.90
CA ARG A 413 46.70 -9.55 7.54
C ARG A 413 46.34 -8.13 7.96
N VAL A 414 45.65 -7.42 7.08
CA VAL A 414 45.30 -6.01 7.25
C VAL A 414 43.82 -5.84 6.97
N ARG A 415 43.13 -5.10 7.83
CA ARG A 415 41.72 -4.79 7.68
C ARG A 415 41.51 -3.29 7.61
N ASP A 416 40.57 -2.92 6.76
CA ASP A 416 40.06 -1.56 6.67
C ASP A 416 38.85 -1.33 7.59
N ALA A 417 38.22 -0.16 7.47
CA ALA A 417 37.05 0.20 8.27
C ALA A 417 35.76 -0.42 7.76
N ALA A 418 35.71 -0.79 6.48
CA ALA A 418 34.64 -1.58 5.92
C ALA A 418 34.69 -3.03 6.40
N GLY A 419 35.85 -3.50 6.87
CA GLY A 419 36.19 -4.85 7.31
C GLY A 419 36.69 -5.78 6.20
N ASN A 420 37.07 -5.24 5.04
CA ASN A 420 37.75 -6.00 3.99
C ASN A 420 39.13 -6.46 4.49
N LEU A 421 39.59 -7.60 4.01
CA LEU A 421 40.81 -8.25 4.50
C LEU A 421 41.81 -8.42 3.37
N LEU A 422 42.96 -7.77 3.51
CA LEU A 422 44.16 -8.10 2.76
C LEU A 422 44.96 -9.11 3.56
N SER A 423 45.46 -10.17 2.92
CA SER A 423 46.43 -11.10 3.51
C SER A 423 47.60 -11.31 2.57
N GLY A 424 48.78 -11.55 3.12
CA GLY A 424 49.97 -11.86 2.33
C GLY A 424 51.02 -12.58 3.16
N GLN A 425 52.00 -13.18 2.48
CA GLN A 425 53.07 -13.92 3.14
C GLN A 425 54.39 -13.85 2.38
N TRP A 426 55.47 -14.11 3.09
CA TRP A 426 56.83 -14.25 2.57
C TRP A 426 57.54 -15.46 3.21
N PRO A 427 58.18 -16.35 2.43
CA PRO A 427 58.19 -16.37 0.96
C PRO A 427 56.78 -16.47 0.36
N PRO A 428 56.55 -15.96 -0.87
CA PRO A 428 55.25 -16.09 -1.54
C PRO A 428 54.82 -17.56 -1.60
N ALA A 429 53.51 -17.82 -1.53
CA ALA A 429 52.99 -19.18 -1.67
C ALA A 429 53.47 -19.77 -3.01
N GLU A 430 53.84 -21.06 -3.02
CA GLU A 430 54.08 -21.72 -4.31
C GLU A 430 52.79 -21.66 -5.15
N PRO A 431 52.87 -21.27 -6.44
CA PRO A 431 51.69 -21.16 -7.29
C PRO A 431 51.06 -22.55 -7.46
N GLY A 432 49.96 -22.80 -6.72
CA GLY A 432 49.22 -24.08 -6.73
C GLY A 432 48.67 -24.56 -5.39
N ALA A 433 48.84 -23.81 -4.28
CA ALA A 433 48.45 -24.24 -2.93
C ALA A 433 47.15 -23.62 -2.34
N GLU A 434 46.44 -22.74 -3.06
CA GLU A 434 45.12 -22.18 -2.65
C GLU A 434 44.02 -22.86 -3.50
N ASP A 435 42.90 -23.42 -3.03
CA ASP A 435 42.09 -23.19 -1.84
C ASP A 435 41.53 -24.52 -1.27
N LYS A 436 41.76 -24.75 0.03
CA LYS A 436 40.86 -25.53 0.90
C LYS A 436 40.87 -24.87 2.27
N GLU A 437 39.98 -23.92 2.49
CA GLU A 437 39.12 -23.85 3.69
C GLU A 437 38.08 -22.74 3.57
#